data_AF-A0A7V2JFC9-F1
#
_entry.id   AF-A0A7V2JFC9-F1
#
_cell.length_a   1.000
_cell.length_b   1.000
_cell.length_c   1.000
_cell.angle_alpha   90.00
_cell.angle_beta   90.00
_cell.angle_gamma   90.00
#
_symmetry.space_group_name_H-M   'P 1'
#
loop_
_entity.id
_entity.type
_entity.pdbx_description
1 polymer ?
#
loop_
_entity_poly.entity_id
_entity_poly.type
_entity_poly.pdbx_seq_one_letter_code
_entity_poly.pdbx_strand_id
1 'polypeptide(L)' 'MFTEIVATKNGLFLSIKEFEDIDTVILEVKDRISSLKQLLEEGDKIGLMFHENFKREYMLEILKTVEENG' A
#
# COMPACT_ATOMS: atom_id res chain seq x y z
N MET A 1 12.65 -3.34 2.82
CA MET A 1 11.20 -3.57 2.89
C MET A 1 10.55 -2.22 3.01
N PHE A 2 9.91 -1.81 1.92
CA PHE A 2 9.35 -0.48 1.73
C PHE A 2 7.89 -0.42 2.18
N THR A 3 7.25 -1.58 2.29
CA THR A 3 5.84 -1.71 2.65
C THR A 3 5.63 -2.42 3.99
N GLU A 4 4.68 -1.94 4.78
CA GLU A 4 4.27 -2.58 6.03
C GLU A 4 2.75 -2.47 6.22
N ILE A 5 2.13 -3.52 6.77
CA ILE A 5 0.71 -3.47 7.17
C ILE A 5 0.65 -3.04 8.63
N VAL A 6 -0.03 -1.93 8.91
CA VAL A 6 -0.13 -1.33 10.24
C VAL A 6 -1.59 -1.26 10.67
N ALA A 7 -1.93 -1.93 11.76
CA ALA A 7 -3.23 -1.79 12.42
C ALA A 7 -3.21 -0.59 13.37
N THR A 8 -4.15 0.33 13.19
CA THR A 8 -4.31 1.52 14.03
C THR A 8 -5.70 1.58 14.62
N LYS A 9 -5.95 2.53 15.54
CA LYS A 9 -7.31 2.82 16.04
C LYS A 9 -8.27 3.28 14.93
N ASN A 10 -7.75 3.75 13.80
CA ASN A 10 -8.51 4.24 12.65
C ASN A 10 -8.69 3.16 11.56
N GLY A 11 -8.28 1.93 11.82
CA GLY A 11 -8.34 0.83 10.86
C GLY A 11 -6.96 0.36 10.40
N LEU A 12 -6.96 -0.44 9.33
CA LEU A 12 -5.78 -1.08 8.77
C LEU A 12 -5.18 -0.20 7.67
N PHE A 13 -3.87 -0.03 7.68
CA PHE A 13 -3.14 0.80 6.71
C PHE A 13 -2.04 -0.01 6.04
N LEU A 14 -1.89 0.18 4.73
CA LEU A 14 -0.66 -0.15 4.02
C LEU A 14 0.25 1.08 4.08
N SER A 15 1.30 0.97 4.88
CA SER A 15 2.33 1.99 5.07
C SER A 15 3.43 1.82 4.03
N ILE A 16 3.77 2.93 3.37
CA ILE A 16 4.85 3.07 2.39
C ILE A 16 5.95 3.94 3.02
N LYS A 17 7.10 3.31 3.27
CA LYS A 17 8.33 3.90 3.80
C LYS A 17 9.21 4.43 2.66
N GLU A 18 10.29 5.12 3.01
CA GLU A 18 11.26 5.66 2.04
C GLU A 18 11.77 4.58 1.06
N PHE A 19 11.76 4.90 -0.23
CA PHE A 19 12.21 4.02 -1.32
C PHE A 19 12.88 4.82 -2.44
N GLU A 20 13.79 4.17 -3.16
CA GLU A 20 14.50 4.78 -4.31
C GLU A 20 13.94 4.29 -5.66
N ASP A 21 13.39 3.08 -5.69
CA ASP A 21 12.88 2.41 -6.89
C ASP A 21 11.39 2.10 -6.77
N ILE A 22 10.61 2.71 -7.65
CA ILE A 22 9.15 2.55 -7.69
C ILE A 22 8.75 1.13 -8.11
N ASP A 23 9.48 0.50 -9.02
CA ASP A 23 9.13 -0.82 -9.54
C ASP A 23 9.17 -1.87 -8.42
N THR A 24 10.21 -1.81 -7.59
CA THR A 24 10.32 -2.66 -6.39
C THR A 24 9.18 -2.40 -5.40
N VAL A 25 8.77 -1.16 -5.19
CA VAL A 25 7.63 -0.84 -4.30
C VAL A 25 6.32 -1.35 -4.86
N ILE A 26 6.07 -1.23 -6.17
CA ILE A 26 4.86 -1.75 -6.80
C ILE A 26 4.75 -3.27 -6.63
N LEU A 27 5.86 -4.00 -6.76
CA LEU A 27 5.89 -5.44 -6.51
C LEU A 27 5.55 -5.75 -5.04
N GLU A 28 6.20 -5.08 -4.10
CA GLU A 28 5.89 -5.27 -2.67
C GLU A 28 4.42 -4.93 -2.35
N VAL A 29 3.88 -3.84 -2.91
CA VAL A 29 2.47 -3.43 -2.71
C VAL A 29 1.53 -4.53 -3.20
N LYS A 30 1.75 -5.10 -4.38
CA LYS A 30 0.93 -6.20 -4.92
C LYS A 30 0.96 -7.42 -4.00
N ASP A 31 2.13 -7.80 -3.49
CA ASP A 31 2.28 -8.91 -2.55
C ASP A 31 1.53 -8.66 -1.23
N ARG A 32 1.58 -7.42 -0.72
CA ARG A 32 0.82 -7.03 0.49
C ARG A 32 -0.67 -7.07 0.26
N ILE A 33 -1.16 -6.54 -0.86
CA ILE A 33 -2.58 -6.58 -1.19
C ILE A 33 -3.06 -8.03 -1.32
N SER A 34 -2.30 -8.88 -2.02
CA SER A 34 -2.62 -10.31 -2.15
C SER A 34 -2.72 -11.00 -0.79
N SER A 35 -1.83 -10.64 0.15
CA SER A 35 -1.88 -11.13 1.53
C SER A 35 -3.10 -10.59 2.30
N LEU A 36 -3.46 -9.32 2.11
CA LEU A 36 -4.62 -8.69 2.71
C LEU A 36 -5.93 -9.28 2.19
N LYS A 37 -6.01 -9.65 0.91
CA LYS A 37 -7.19 -10.31 0.32
C LYS A 37 -7.54 -11.65 0.94
N GLN A 38 -6.57 -12.31 1.57
CA GLN A 38 -6.82 -13.57 2.30
C GLN A 38 -7.39 -13.31 3.70
N LEU A 39 -7.34 -12.06 4.18
CA LEU A 39 -7.71 -11.66 5.53
C LEU A 39 -8.96 -10.76 5.57
N LEU A 40 -9.22 -10.00 4.50
CA LEU A 40 -10.28 -9.01 4.42
C LEU A 40 -11.47 -9.53 3.59
N GLU A 41 -12.67 -9.09 3.96
CA GLU A 41 -13.89 -9.36 3.21
C GLU A 41 -14.21 -8.24 2.21
N GLU A 42 -15.10 -8.52 1.25
CA GLU A 42 -15.54 -7.52 0.30
C GLU A 42 -16.22 -6.34 1.03
N GLY A 43 -15.73 -5.12 0.77
CA GLY A 43 -16.20 -3.89 1.42
C GLY A 43 -15.34 -3.42 2.59
N ASP A 44 -14.42 -4.24 3.07
CA ASP A 44 -13.39 -3.80 4.02
C ASP A 44 -12.50 -2.73 3.38
N LYS A 45 -12.15 -1.71 4.17
CA LYS A 45 -11.34 -0.58 3.72
C LYS A 45 -9.96 -0.65 4.34
N ILE A 46 -8.94 -0.46 3.50
CA ILE A 46 -7.58 -0.21 3.92
C ILE A 46 -7.20 1.22 3.59
N GLY A 47 -6.48 1.88 4.50
CA GLY A 47 -5.87 3.17 4.24
C GLY A 47 -4.50 3.01 3.58
N LEU A 48 -4.06 4.06 2.87
CA LEU A 48 -2.68 4.20 2.42
C LEU A 48 -1.99 5.30 3.23
N MET A 49 -0.78 5.01 3.72
CA MET A 49 0.02 5.97 4.48
C MET A 49 1.39 6.11 3.85
N PHE A 50 1.77 7.33 3.49
CA PHE A 50 3.10 7.65 2.97
C PHE A 50 3.91 8.35 4.06
N HIS A 51 5.08 7.80 4.41
CA HIS A 51 5.93 8.35 5.47
C HIS A 51 6.74 9.57 5.03
N GLU A 52 7.02 9.66 3.74
CA GLU A 52 7.80 10.75 3.14
C GLU A 52 7.00 11.44 2.04
N ASN A 53 7.40 12.67 1.70
CA ASN A 53 6.87 13.37 0.54
C ASN A 53 7.47 12.79 -0.74
N PHE A 54 6.90 11.69 -1.22
CA PHE A 54 7.26 11.12 -2.51
C PHE A 54 6.82 12.05 -3.65
N LYS A 55 7.44 11.84 -4.82
CA LYS A 55 6.96 12.50 -6.03
C LYS A 55 5.51 12.10 -6.29
N ARG A 56 4.70 13.05 -6.78
CA ARG A 56 3.26 12.86 -6.97
C ARG A 56 2.96 11.69 -7.90
N GLU A 57 3.75 11.53 -8.95
CA GLU A 57 3.64 10.44 -9.92
C GLU A 57 3.75 9.07 -9.24
N TYR A 58 4.67 8.90 -8.29
CA TYR A 58 4.86 7.64 -7.56
C TYR A 58 3.68 7.34 -6.64
N MET A 59 3.16 8.35 -5.95
CA MET A 59 1.97 8.17 -5.10
C MET A 59 0.74 7.79 -5.92
N LEU A 60 0.56 8.38 -7.10
CA LEU A 60 -0.54 8.04 -8.01
C LEU A 60 -0.39 6.63 -8.59
N GLU A 61 0.82 6.20 -8.90
CA GLU A 61 1.10 4.86 -9.41
C GLU A 61 0.85 3.78 -8.34
N ILE A 62 1.25 4.04 -7.09
CA ILE A 62 0.96 3.16 -5.95
C ILE A 62 -0.55 3.10 -5.69
N LEU A 63 -1.23 4.24 -5.68
CA LEU A 63 -2.69 4.29 -5.49
C LEU A 63 -3.41 3.48 -6.56
N LYS A 64 -3.08 3.71 -7.83
CA LYS A 64 -3.65 2.97 -8.96
C LYS A 64 -3.41 1.47 -8.82
N THR A 65 -2.20 1.08 -8.41
CA THR A 65 -1.88 -0.33 -8.18
C THR A 65 -2.77 -0.93 -7.09
N VAL A 66 -3.03 -0.19 -6.01
CA VAL A 66 -3.93 -0.64 -4.93
C VAL A 66 -5.36 -0.78 -5.43
N GLU A 67 -5.87 0.18 -6.20
CA GLU A 67 -7.23 0.14 -6.75
C GLU A 67 -7.43 -0.99 -7.78
N GLU A 68 -6.41 -1.30 -8.59
CA GLU A 68 -6.51 -2.36 -9.60
C GLU A 68 -6.34 -3.77 -9.01
N ASN A 69 -5.67 -3.89 -7.85
CA ASN A 69 -5.32 -5.18 -7.27
C ASN A 69 -6.02 -5.48 -5.95
N GLY A 70 -6.70 -4.50 -5.32
CA GLY A 70 -7.49 -4.61 -4.09
C GLY A 70 -8.96 -4.81 -4.41
#